data_AF-A0A9E5VBC9-F1
#
_entry.id   AF-A0A9E5VBC9-F1
#
_cell.length_a   1.000
_cell.length_b   1.000
_cell.length_c   1.000
_cell.angle_alpha   90.00
_cell.angle_beta   90.00
_cell.angle_gamma   90.00
#
_symmetry.space_group_name_H-M   'P 1'
#
loop_
_entity.id
_entity.type
_entity.pdbx_description
1 polymer ?
#
loop_
_entity_poly.entity_id
_entity_poly.type
_entity_poly.pdbx_seq_one_letter_code
_entity_poly.pdbx_strand_id
1 'polypeptide(L)'
;MSNKDIIIRFTNEVFNKKDLTLVDSFIHEDYRQHNPTVAQGREGFIEFATGFFARFPNLHLHIKHIYEDGDVVVSHNHAVLKPGEVENIVFDVYRLRDGKLAEHWDCIQRLTPEQIARADELF
;
A
#
# COMPACT_ATOMS: atom_id res chain seq x y z
N MET A 1 11.63 14.77 7.42
CA MET A 1 10.99 13.92 6.40
C MET A 1 9.49 14.06 6.62
N SER A 2 8.72 14.38 5.58
CA SER A 2 7.26 14.53 5.70
C SER A 2 6.58 13.17 5.89
N ASN A 3 5.31 13.16 6.31
CA ASN A 3 4.56 11.90 6.41
C ASN A 3 4.39 11.26 5.02
N LYS A 4 4.23 12.06 3.96
CA LYS A 4 4.25 11.59 2.57
C LYS A 4 5.54 10.89 2.21
N ASP A 5 6.69 11.46 2.56
CA ASP A 5 7.99 10.84 2.24
C ASP A 5 8.13 9.47 2.92
N ILE A 6 7.57 9.30 4.13
CA ILE A 6 7.52 8.02 4.83
C ILE A 6 6.68 7.02 4.04
N ILE A 7 5.47 7.39 3.59
CA ILE A 7 4.60 6.52 2.79
C ILE A 7 5.22 6.18 1.42
N ILE A 8 5.88 7.14 0.76
CA ILE A 8 6.60 6.89 -0.51
C ILE A 8 7.73 5.87 -0.29
N ARG A 9 8.52 6.04 0.78
CA ARG A 9 9.59 5.09 1.11
C ARG A 9 9.03 3.72 1.49
N PHE A 10 8.00 3.67 2.31
CA PHE A 10 7.34 2.43 2.70
C PHE A 10 6.84 1.66 1.47
N THR A 11 6.16 2.35 0.55
CA THR A 11 5.68 1.76 -0.72
C THR A 11 6.84 1.19 -1.55
N ASN A 12 7.92 1.95 -1.69
CA ASN A 12 9.04 1.51 -2.51
C ASN A 12 9.87 0.38 -1.87
N GLU A 13 10.23 0.53 -0.60
CA GLU A 13 11.11 -0.42 0.09
C GLU A 13 10.35 -1.69 0.50
N VAL A 14 9.15 -1.56 1.07
CA VAL A 14 8.42 -2.74 1.58
C VAL A 14 7.61 -3.41 0.48
N PHE A 15 6.80 -2.69 -0.30
CA PHE A 15 5.96 -3.34 -1.34
C PHE A 15 6.69 -3.59 -2.66
N ASN A 16 7.38 -2.58 -3.21
CA ASN A 16 7.99 -2.71 -4.53
C ASN A 16 9.29 -3.53 -4.50
N LYS A 17 10.14 -3.37 -3.48
CA LYS A 17 11.34 -4.21 -3.27
C LYS A 17 11.09 -5.48 -2.45
N LYS A 18 9.91 -5.63 -1.86
CA LYS A 18 9.53 -6.79 -1.02
C LYS A 18 10.43 -6.97 0.22
N ASP A 19 11.00 -5.88 0.75
CA ASP A 19 11.90 -5.94 1.90
C ASP A 19 11.12 -5.88 3.22
N LEU A 20 10.73 -7.05 3.72
CA LEU A 20 10.03 -7.19 4.99
C LEU A 20 10.92 -6.90 6.21
N THR A 21 12.25 -6.85 6.07
CA THR A 21 13.16 -6.55 7.19
C THR A 21 13.01 -5.10 7.68
N LEU A 22 12.41 -4.23 6.86
CA LEU A 22 12.20 -2.82 7.17
C LEU A 22 10.86 -2.52 7.86
N VAL A 23 9.96 -3.51 7.98
CA VAL A 23 8.59 -3.28 8.50
C VAL A 23 8.60 -2.64 9.88
N ASP A 24 9.50 -3.04 10.78
CA ASP A 24 9.62 -2.48 12.12
C ASP A 24 9.99 -0.99 12.16
N SER A 25 10.64 -0.51 11.11
CA SER A 25 11.00 0.89 10.94
C SER A 25 9.83 1.74 10.44
N PHE A 26 8.83 1.14 9.81
CA PHE A 26 7.70 1.84 9.20
C PHE A 26 6.39 1.69 9.97
N ILE A 27 6.10 0.53 10.56
CA ILE A 27 4.78 0.22 11.13
C ILE A 27 4.87 0.12 12.65
N HIS A 28 3.88 0.69 13.34
CA HIS A 28 3.73 0.60 14.79
C HIS A 28 3.27 -0.81 15.20
N GLU A 29 3.73 -1.31 16.35
CA GLU A 29 3.36 -2.65 16.82
C GLU A 29 1.84 -2.83 16.96
N ASP A 30 1.17 -1.81 17.51
CA ASP A 30 -0.28 -1.67 17.72
C ASP A 30 -1.04 -1.16 16.47
N TYR A 31 -0.48 -1.35 15.27
CA TYR A 31 -1.08 -0.89 14.01
C TYR A 31 -2.53 -1.37 13.85
N ARG A 32 -3.43 -0.41 13.65
CA ARG A 32 -4.86 -0.65 13.48
C ARG A 32 -5.19 -0.82 12.00
N GLN A 33 -5.64 -2.01 11.63
CA GLN A 33 -5.94 -2.36 10.25
C GLN A 33 -7.46 -2.36 10.05
N HIS A 34 -7.96 -1.62 9.06
CA HIS A 34 -9.40 -1.60 8.75
C HIS A 34 -9.77 -2.41 7.51
N ASN A 35 -8.79 -2.87 6.72
CA ASN A 35 -9.06 -3.89 5.70
C ASN A 35 -9.46 -5.20 6.39
N PRO A 36 -10.69 -5.70 6.17
CA PRO A 36 -11.22 -6.86 6.90
C PRO A 36 -10.54 -8.19 6.52
N THR A 37 -9.73 -8.19 5.47
CA THR A 37 -9.00 -9.38 5.00
C THR A 37 -7.58 -9.50 5.57
N VAL A 38 -7.13 -8.49 6.32
CA VAL A 38 -5.79 -8.43 6.93
C VAL A 38 -5.92 -8.37 8.45
N ALA A 39 -5.17 -9.21 9.15
CA ALA A 39 -5.17 -9.24 10.61
C ALA A 39 -4.62 -7.94 11.22
N GLN A 40 -4.94 -7.70 12.49
CA GLN A 40 -4.51 -6.51 13.23
C GLN A 40 -3.01 -6.54 13.55
N GLY A 41 -2.47 -5.36 13.88
CA GLY A 41 -1.10 -5.19 14.34
C GLY A 41 -0.06 -5.34 13.25
N ARG A 42 1.19 -5.04 13.61
CA ARG A 42 2.33 -5.19 12.70
C ARG A 42 2.53 -6.64 12.26
N GLU A 43 2.30 -7.61 13.15
CA GLU A 43 2.41 -9.03 12.83
C GLU A 43 1.39 -9.45 11.77
N GLY A 44 0.14 -8.98 11.86
CA GLY A 44 -0.89 -9.23 10.85
C GLY A 44 -0.53 -8.66 9.48
N PHE A 45 0.13 -7.49 9.43
CA PHE A 45 0.70 -6.97 8.20
C PHE A 45 1.82 -7.87 7.63
N ILE A 46 2.75 -8.33 8.47
CA ILE A 46 3.87 -9.19 8.03
C ILE A 46 3.35 -10.52 7.46
N GLU A 47 2.38 -11.15 8.11
CA GLU A 47 1.74 -12.38 7.63
C GLU A 47 1.09 -12.16 6.26
N PHE A 48 0.28 -11.11 6.14
CA PHE A 48 -0.34 -10.73 4.87
C PHE A 48 0.70 -10.50 3.78
N ALA A 49 1.70 -9.65 4.03
CA ALA A 49 2.69 -9.26 3.03
C ALA A 49 3.53 -10.46 2.58
N THR A 50 3.88 -11.37 3.48
CA THR A 50 4.61 -12.60 3.16
C THR A 50 3.84 -13.45 2.14
N GLY A 51 2.56 -13.74 2.41
CA GLY A 51 1.72 -14.50 1.49
C GLY A 51 1.42 -13.75 0.19
N PHE A 52 1.19 -12.44 0.29
CA PHE A 52 0.85 -11.59 -0.85
C PHE A 52 2.02 -11.48 -1.84
N PHE A 53 3.25 -11.30 -1.36
CA PHE A 53 4.45 -11.22 -2.20
C PHE A 53 4.79 -12.57 -2.85
N ALA A 54 4.61 -13.68 -2.12
CA ALA A 54 4.77 -15.02 -2.70
C ALA A 54 3.75 -15.28 -3.82
N ARG A 55 2.50 -14.81 -3.66
CA ARG A 55 1.44 -14.94 -4.65
C ARG A 55 1.62 -14.03 -5.86
N PHE A 56 2.13 -12.81 -5.65
CA PHE A 56 2.30 -11.78 -6.67
C PHE A 56 3.74 -11.27 -6.72
N PRO A 57 4.70 -12.07 -7.23
CA PRO A 57 6.12 -11.69 -7.25
C PRO A 57 6.41 -10.46 -8.12
N ASN A 58 5.57 -10.21 -9.13
CA ASN A 58 5.66 -9.06 -10.04
C ASN A 58 4.84 -7.85 -9.56
N LEU A 59 4.32 -7.88 -8.33
CA LEU A 59 3.64 -6.75 -7.72
C LEU A 59 4.45 -5.46 -7.88
N HIS A 60 3.81 -4.40 -8.35
CA HIS A 60 4.32 -3.04 -8.30
C HIS A 60 3.20 -2.04 -8.01
N LEU A 61 3.45 -1.11 -7.09
CA LEU A 61 2.56 0.00 -6.76
C LEU A 61 3.13 1.28 -7.36
N HIS A 62 2.35 1.91 -8.23
CA HIS A 62 2.64 3.23 -8.78
C HIS A 62 1.80 4.27 -8.05
N ILE A 63 2.42 5.09 -7.20
CA ILE A 63 1.75 6.23 -6.58
C ILE A 63 1.48 7.27 -7.67
N LYS A 64 0.20 7.55 -7.91
CA LYS A 64 -0.26 8.53 -8.91
C LYS A 64 -0.52 9.88 -8.26
N HIS A 65 -1.20 9.88 -7.11
CA HIS A 65 -1.38 11.06 -6.28
C HIS A 65 -1.09 10.73 -4.81
N ILE A 66 -0.61 11.73 -4.08
CA ILE A 66 -0.38 11.61 -2.64
C ILE A 66 -0.66 12.94 -1.92
N TYR A 67 -1.46 12.89 -0.87
CA TYR A 67 -1.91 14.04 -0.10
C TYR A 67 -1.57 13.86 1.37
N GLU A 68 -1.27 14.95 2.06
CA GLU A 68 -0.98 14.99 3.50
C GLU A 68 -1.87 16.04 4.15
N ASP A 69 -2.53 15.65 5.23
CA ASP A 69 -3.24 16.55 6.11
C ASP A 69 -2.95 16.18 7.56
N GLY A 70 -2.08 16.95 8.21
CA GLY A 70 -1.59 16.65 9.55
C GLY A 70 -0.92 15.28 9.65
N ASP A 71 -1.50 14.40 10.47
CA ASP A 71 -1.03 13.04 10.68
C ASP A 71 -1.61 12.02 9.69
N VAL A 72 -2.46 12.44 8.75
CA VAL A 72 -3.10 11.58 7.76
C VAL A 72 -2.45 11.75 6.39
N VAL A 73 -2.19 10.63 5.72
CA VAL A 73 -1.71 10.57 4.33
C VAL A 73 -2.65 9.72 3.50
N VAL A 74 -3.07 10.24 2.35
CA VAL A 74 -3.84 9.48 1.36
C VAL A 74 -2.96 9.23 0.15
N SER A 75 -2.86 7.98 -0.30
CA SER A 75 -2.24 7.63 -1.58
C SER A 75 -3.24 7.02 -2.54
N HIS A 76 -3.19 7.49 -3.79
CA HIS A 76 -3.92 6.95 -4.92
C HIS A 76 -2.95 6.16 -5.78
N ASN A 77 -3.11 4.85 -5.81
CA ASN A 77 -2.17 3.91 -6.41
C ASN A 77 -2.77 3.20 -7.61
N HIS A 78 -1.99 3.09 -8.67
CA HIS A 78 -2.17 2.06 -9.68
C HIS A 78 -1.38 0.83 -9.21
N ALA A 79 -2.09 -0.18 -8.73
CA ALA A 79 -1.52 -1.41 -8.21
C ALA A 79 -1.52 -2.49 -9.28
N VAL A 80 -0.33 -2.83 -9.79
CA VAL A 80 -0.12 -3.90 -10.79
C VAL A 80 0.32 -5.16 -10.04
N LEU A 81 -0.59 -6.10 -9.80
CA LEU A 81 -0.28 -7.37 -9.12
C LEU A 81 0.23 -8.43 -10.10
N LYS A 82 -0.39 -8.49 -11.29
CA LYS A 82 0.00 -9.34 -12.42
C LYS A 82 -0.15 -8.50 -13.71
N PRO A 83 0.93 -8.03 -14.32
CA PRO A 83 0.85 -7.12 -15.47
C PRO A 83 -0.08 -7.63 -16.58
N GLY A 84 -1.01 -6.78 -17.03
CA GLY A 84 -1.96 -7.11 -18.10
C GLY A 84 -3.13 -8.02 -17.70
N GLU A 85 -3.16 -8.51 -16.46
CA GLU A 85 -4.21 -9.41 -15.97
C GLU A 85 -4.81 -8.94 -14.67
N VAL A 86 -3.96 -8.60 -13.69
CA VAL A 86 -4.34 -8.23 -12.34
C VAL A 86 -3.84 -6.86 -11.95
N GLU A 87 -4.66 -5.84 -12.24
CA GLU A 87 -4.41 -4.45 -11.86
C GLU A 87 -5.61 -3.81 -11.15
N ASN A 88 -5.34 -2.88 -10.23
CA ASN A 88 -6.35 -2.20 -9.43
C ASN A 88 -6.05 -0.71 -9.30
N ILE A 89 -7.11 0.09 -9.12
CA ILE A 89 -7.04 1.39 -8.46
C ILE A 89 -7.14 1.13 -6.96
N VAL A 90 -6.21 1.67 -6.17
CA VAL A 90 -6.25 1.56 -4.71
C VAL A 90 -6.15 2.96 -4.11
N PHE A 91 -7.08 3.29 -3.22
CA PHE A 91 -6.95 4.42 -2.32
C PHE A 91 -6.58 3.89 -0.95
N ASP A 92 -5.37 4.20 -0.50
CA ASP A 92 -4.93 3.88 0.85
C ASP A 92 -4.93 5.16 1.68
N VAL A 93 -5.47 5.07 2.89
CA VAL A 93 -5.44 6.14 3.89
C VAL A 93 -4.64 5.64 5.08
N TYR A 94 -3.61 6.37 5.45
CA TYR A 94 -2.74 6.06 6.57
C TYR A 94 -2.85 7.17 7.62
N ARG A 95 -2.91 6.79 8.89
CA ARG A 95 -2.56 7.69 9.99
C ARG A 95 -1.17 7.36 10.49
N LEU A 96 -0.34 8.38 10.68
CA LEU A 96 1.01 8.25 11.21
C LEU A 96 1.08 8.76 12.66
N ARG A 97 1.87 8.07 13.48
CA ARG A 97 2.22 8.48 14.84
C ARG A 97 3.72 8.28 15.01
N ASP A 98 4.41 9.31 15.49
CA ASP A 98 5.86 9.28 15.75
C ASP A 98 6.69 8.79 14.54
N GLY A 99 6.29 9.19 13.34
CA GLY A 99 6.97 8.83 12.09
C GLY A 99 6.74 7.39 11.62
N LYS A 100 5.74 6.69 12.16
CA LYS A 100 5.36 5.32 11.77
C LYS A 100 3.86 5.24 11.45
N LEU A 101 3.49 4.30 10.60
CA LEU A 101 2.10 3.96 10.29
C LEU A 101 1.45 3.36 11.54
N ALA A 102 0.39 3.99 12.04
CA ALA A 102 -0.34 3.58 13.22
C ALA A 102 -1.75 3.06 12.89
N GLU A 103 -2.34 3.48 11.77
CA GLU A 103 -3.67 3.07 11.36
C GLU A 103 -3.82 3.12 9.83
N HIS A 104 -4.66 2.25 9.26
CA HIS A 104 -4.85 2.14 7.82
C HIS A 104 -6.24 1.72 7.39
N TRP A 105 -6.71 2.35 6.32
CA TRP A 105 -7.91 1.99 5.56
C TRP A 105 -7.58 1.90 4.08
N ASP A 106 -8.30 1.05 3.36
CA ASP A 106 -8.22 1.02 1.91
C ASP A 106 -9.58 0.95 1.23
N CYS A 107 -9.58 1.34 -0.05
CA CYS A 107 -10.64 1.02 -0.99
C CYS A 107 -10.00 0.55 -2.29
N ILE A 108 -10.37 -0.66 -2.72
CA ILE A 108 -9.76 -1.34 -3.86
C ILE A 108 -10.80 -1.50 -4.95
N GLN A 109 -10.52 -0.94 -6.13
CA GLN A 109 -11.30 -1.17 -7.33
C GLN A 109 -10.51 -1.99 -8.33
N ARG A 110 -11.08 -3.12 -8.70
CA ARG A 110 -10.57 -4.00 -9.74
C ARG A 110 -10.71 -3.37 -11.12
N LEU A 111 -9.64 -3.32 -11.92
CA LEU A 111 -9.74 -2.90 -13.31
C LEU A 111 -10.24 -4.04 -14.21
N THR A 112 -11.12 -3.70 -15.15
CA THR A 112 -11.51 -4.56 -16.27
C THR A 112 -10.40 -4.63 -17.33
N PRO A 113 -10.39 -5.64 -18.22
CA PRO A 113 -9.42 -5.71 -19.32
C PRO A 113 -9.38 -4.44 -20.18
N GLU A 114 -10.54 -3.84 -20.48
CA GLU A 114 -10.63 -2.60 -21.24
C GLU A 114 -10.03 -1.40 -20.49
N GLN A 115 -10.21 -1.36 -19.17
CA GLN A 115 -9.61 -0.33 -18.32
C GLN A 115 -8.09 -0.48 -18.22
N ILE A 116 -7.57 -1.72 -18.12
CA ILE A 116 -6.13 -1.99 -18.12
C ILE A 116 -5.50 -1.48 -19.42
N ALA A 117 -6.13 -1.74 -20.57
CA ALA A 117 -5.65 -1.28 -21.87
C ALA A 117 -5.58 0.26 -22.01
N ARG A 118 -6.27 1.00 -21.13
CA ARG A 118 -6.33 2.48 -21.12
C ARG A 118 -5.96 3.05 -19.75
N ALA A 119 -5.11 2.36 -18.99
CA ALA A 119 -4.79 2.74 -17.62
C ALA A 119 -4.25 4.18 -17.52
N ASP A 120 -3.47 4.63 -18.50
CA ASP A 120 -2.91 5.99 -18.53
C ASP A 120 -3.97 7.11 -18.56
N GLU A 121 -5.23 6.81 -18.91
CA GLU A 121 -6.34 7.77 -18.92
C GLU A 121 -7.15 7.78 -17.60
N LEU A 122 -6.94 6.79 -16.72
CA LEU A 122 -7.73 6.61 -15.50
C LEU A 122 -7.12 7.27 -14.26
N PHE A 123 -5.83 7.60 -14.30
CA PHE A 123 -5.05 8.03 -13.14
C PHE A 123 -4.53 9.46 -13.26
#